data_AF-A0A433ENC7-F1
#
_entry.id   AF-A0A433ENC7-F1
#
_cell.length_a   1.000
_cell.length_b   1.000
_cell.length_c   1.000
_cell.angle_alpha   90.00
_cell.angle_beta   90.00
_cell.angle_gamma   90.00
#
_symmetry.space_group_name_H-M   'P 1'
#
loop_
_entity.id
_entity.type
_entity.pdbx_description
1 polymer ?
#
loop_
_entity_poly.entity_id
_entity_poly.type
_entity_poly.pdbx_seq_one_letter_code
_entity_poly.pdbx_strand_id
1 'polypeptide(L)' 'MKMISFCNKKGGVGKTTLCKNVAYKLALDGAKVLLIDLEPPKQPYLFNFIQIKL' A
#
# COMPACT_ATOMS: atom_id res chain seq x y z
N MET A 1 -6.94 17.04 0.24
CA MET A 1 -6.18 15.78 0.18
C MET A 1 -6.97 14.71 0.92
N LYS A 2 -7.19 13.52 0.33
CA LYS A 2 -7.90 12.40 0.97
C LYS A 2 -6.90 11.33 1.41
N MET A 3 -7.09 10.74 2.58
CA MET A 3 -6.27 9.64 3.09
C MET A 3 -7.14 8.40 3.34
N ILE A 4 -6.64 7.24 2.93
CA ILE A 4 -7.29 5.94 3.11
C ILE A 4 -6.28 5.04 3.81
N SER A 5 -6.69 4.35 4.87
CA SER A 5 -5.83 3.43 5.62
C SER A 5 -6.46 2.05 5.73
N PHE A 6 -5.66 1.02 5.48
CA PHE A 6 -6.06 -0.38 5.58
C PHE A 6 -5.48 -0.99 6.85
N CYS A 7 -6.22 -0.90 7.96
CA CYS A 7 -5.79 -1.37 9.28
C CYS A 7 -6.52 -2.64 9.70
N ASN A 8 -5.77 -3.69 10.03
CA ASN A 8 -6.29 -4.88 10.70
C ASN A 8 -5.16 -5.55 11.50
N LYS A 9 -5.41 -5.91 12.76
CA LYS A 9 -4.45 -6.56 13.66
C LYS A 9 -4.06 -7.97 13.20
N LYS A 10 -4.95 -8.65 12.46
CA LYS A 10 -4.70 -10.01 11.97
C LYS A 10 -3.79 -10.00 10.73
N GLY A 11 -2.72 -10.78 10.76
CA GLY A 11 -1.84 -11.03 9.62
C GLY A 11 -2.53 -11.88 8.55
N GLY A 12 -2.11 -11.74 7.28
CA GLY A 12 -2.58 -12.59 6.18
C GLY A 12 -4.02 -12.32 5.68
N VAL A 13 -4.71 -11.29 6.17
CA VAL A 13 -6.08 -10.95 5.75
C VAL A 13 -6.16 -10.15 4.44
N GLY A 14 -5.04 -9.99 3.73
CA GLY A 14 -5.01 -9.32 2.43
C GLY A 14 -4.94 -7.79 2.44
N LYS A 15 -4.63 -7.13 3.57
CA LYS A 15 -4.51 -5.65 3.66
C LYS A 15 -3.60 -5.06 2.57
N THR A 16 -2.39 -5.57 2.46
CA THR A 16 -1.37 -5.11 1.50
C THR A 16 -1.85 -5.33 0.06
N THR A 17 -2.45 -6.48 -0.22
CA THR A 17 -3.01 -6.81 -1.53
C THR A 17 -4.15 -5.88 -1.90
N LEU A 18 -5.08 -5.62 -0.98
CA LEU A 18 -6.20 -4.73 -1.21
C LEU A 18 -5.74 -3.28 -1.38
N CYS A 19 -4.82 -2.81 -0.52
CA CYS A 19 -4.26 -1.47 -0.58
C CYS A 19 -3.61 -1.18 -1.94
N LYS A 20 -2.78 -2.13 -2.45
CA LYS A 20 -2.16 -2.02 -3.78
C LYS A 20 -3.19 -1.96 -4.91
N ASN A 21 -4.20 -2.82 -4.89
CA ASN A 21 -5.24 -2.85 -5.95
C ASN A 21 -6.07 -1.57 -5.96
N VAL A 22 -6.46 -1.06 -4.78
CA VAL A 22 -7.20 0.21 -4.67
C VAL A 22 -6.34 1.38 -5.16
N ALA A 23 -5.08 1.45 -4.72
CA ALA A 23 -4.15 2.48 -5.20
C ALA A 23 -3.94 2.43 -6.72
N TYR A 24 -3.77 1.22 -7.28
CA TYR A 24 -3.63 1.02 -8.72
C TYR A 24 -4.88 1.43 -9.50
N LYS A 25 -6.09 1.10 -9.00
CA LYS A 25 -7.32 1.53 -9.68
C LYS A 25 -7.49 3.05 -9.65
N LEU A 26 -7.26 3.69 -8.51
CA LEU A 26 -7.31 5.15 -8.38
C LEU A 26 -6.31 5.83 -9.31
N ALA A 27 -5.15 5.22 -9.49
CA ALA A 27 -4.16 5.69 -10.43
C ALA A 27 -4.62 5.65 -11.89
N LEU A 28 -5.20 4.51 -12.31
CA LEU A 28 -5.76 4.34 -13.65
C LEU A 28 -6.88 5.34 -13.93
N ASP A 29 -7.58 5.76 -12.87
CA ASP A 29 -8.60 6.81 -12.93
C ASP A 29 -8.02 8.24 -12.92
N GLY A 30 -6.70 8.38 -13.05
CA GLY A 30 -5.99 9.66 -13.16
C GLY A 30 -5.66 10.33 -11.83
N ALA A 31 -5.88 9.67 -10.69
CA ALA A 31 -5.54 10.23 -9.39
C ALA A 31 -4.03 10.14 -9.13
N LYS A 32 -3.44 11.20 -8.56
CA LYS A 32 -2.09 11.14 -7.97
C LYS A 32 -2.17 10.42 -6.63
N VAL A 33 -1.61 9.22 -6.57
CA VAL A 33 -1.64 8.35 -5.37
C VAL A 33 -0.25 8.23 -4.78
N LEU A 34 -0.15 8.40 -3.46
CA LEU A 34 1.02 8.02 -2.66
C LEU A 34 0.63 6.81 -1.80
N LEU A 35 1.33 5.69 -1.99
CA LEU A 35 1.14 4.48 -1.19
C LEU A 35 2.30 4.33 -0.21
N ILE A 36 1.99 4.18 1.08
CA ILE A 36 2.97 4.01 2.15
C ILE A 36 2.67 2.67 2.83
N ASP A 37 3.65 1.76 2.83
CA ASP A 37 3.58 0.51 3.59
C ASP A 37 4.27 0.71 4.95
N LEU A 38 3.53 0.47 6.03
CA LEU A 38 3.99 0.63 7.40
C LEU A 38 4.20 -0.73 8.09
N GLU A 39 4.05 -1.86 7.38
CA GLU A 39 4.39 -3.16 7.98
C GLU A 39 5.90 -3.24 8.25
N PRO A 40 6.31 -3.77 9.42
CA PRO A 40 7.72 -3.98 9.70
C PRO A 40 8.34 -4.86 8.61
N PRO A 41 9.60 -4.60 8.20
CA PRO A 41 10.22 -5.35 7.12
C PRO A 41 10.24 -6.84 7.47
N LYS A 42 9.70 -7.67 6.58
CA LYS A 42 9.69 -9.14 6.76
C LYS A 42 11.11 -9.72 6.81
N GLN A 43 12.10 -9.00 6.30
CA GLN A 43 13.52 -9.36 6.36
C GLN A 43 14.34 -8.16 6.83
N PRO A 44 15.27 -8.34 7.78
CA PRO A 44 16.00 -7.24 8.42
C PRO A 44 16.90 -6.41 7.49
N TYR A 45 17.15 -6.86 6.25
CA TYR A 45 18.02 -6.19 5.27
C TYR A 45 17.29 -5.69 4.01
N LEU A 46 15.96 -5.81 3.94
CA LEU A 46 15.17 -5.34 2.79
C LEU A 46 14.14 -4.31 3.23
N PHE A 47 14.42 -3.05 2.91
CA PHE A 47 13.39 -2.02 2.88
C PHE A 47 12.53 -2.23 1.64
N ASN A 48 11.27 -2.63 1.83
CA ASN A 48 10.30 -2.71 0.74
C ASN A 48 9.80 -1.30 0.41
N PHE A 49 10.55 -0.58 -0.42
CA PHE A 49 10.03 0.62 -1.07
C PHE A 49 9.11 0.19 -2.21
N ILE A 50 7.80 0.19 -1.96
CA ILE A 50 6.80 0.02 -3.01
C ILE A 50 6.50 1.39 -3.57
N GLN A 51 7.37 1.86 -4.46
CA GLN A 51 7.11 3.07 -5.22
C GLN A 51 6.20 2.67 -6.40
N ILE A 52 4.89 2.77 -6.22
CA ILE A 52 3.98 2.81 -7.37
C ILE A 52 4.20 4.20 -7.98
N LYS A 53 5.09 4.28 -8.96
CA LYS A 53 5.25 5.49 -9.77
C LYS A 53 4.13 5.47 -10.80
N LEU A 54 3.19 6.40 -10.64
CA LEU A 54 2.13 6.75 -11.58
C LEU A 54 2.58 7.97 -12.36
#